data_AF-A0A1F4XDY1-F1
#
_entry.id   AF-A0A1F4XDY1-F1
#
_cell.length_a   1.000
_cell.length_b   1.000
_cell.length_c   1.000
_cell.angle_alpha   90.00
_cell.angle_beta   90.00
_cell.angle_gamma   90.00
#
_symmetry.space_group_name_H-M   'P 1'
#
loop_
_entity.id
_entity.type
_entity.pdbx_description
1 polymer ?
#
loop_
_entity_poly.entity_id
_entity_poly.type
_entity_poly.pdbx_seq_one_letter_code
_entity_poly.pdbx_strand_id
1 'polypeptide(L)'
;MAVTAKHTASVADKKAVSPLVTWLKLKISGVEEFDFRPGQFINLEVGDGIYRSYSICNEAVGGPFVELAAITGRPGLGANFINELKIGSSAGFIGPSGRYSYRKPARKNVVFVATSTGIAPFIPMLAQALEDTSVESVTLVFGVRDQEDVFFEEKFKKFLETSPKFSYFICLSGVTGGLKPPLFANRVTFCLPDFVKEHTDFYLCGNTAMIRDCSDIINKAGLEDFAIYTEAFNPNL
;
A
#
# COMPACT_ATOMS: atom_id res chain seq x y z
N MET A 1 4.89 4.40 -26.29
CA MET A 1 5.19 3.56 -25.11
C MET A 1 6.30 4.26 -24.35
N ALA A 2 6.11 4.62 -23.08
CA ALA A 2 7.20 5.19 -22.29
C ALA A 2 8.24 4.07 -22.06
N VAL A 3 9.48 4.30 -22.46
CA VAL A 3 10.60 3.40 -22.17
C VAL A 3 10.81 3.45 -20.66
N THR A 4 10.62 2.33 -19.97
CA THR A 4 10.84 2.26 -18.52
C THR A 4 12.34 2.43 -18.25
N ALA A 5 12.72 3.51 -17.56
CA ALA A 5 14.12 3.85 -17.33
C ALA A 5 14.74 2.95 -16.26
N LYS A 6 16.02 2.59 -16.44
CA LYS A 6 16.85 1.94 -15.41
C LYS A 6 17.50 3.03 -14.56
N HIS A 7 17.40 2.86 -13.24
CA HIS A 7 17.95 3.76 -12.24
C HIS A 7 18.93 3.03 -11.34
N THR A 8 19.91 3.77 -10.83
CA THR A 8 20.79 3.35 -9.75
C THR A 8 20.46 4.19 -8.52
N ALA A 9 20.35 3.56 -7.37
CA ALA A 9 20.08 4.21 -6.09
C ALA A 9 21.01 3.67 -5.00
N SER A 10 21.18 4.43 -3.93
CA SER A 10 21.82 3.97 -2.69
C SER A 10 20.78 3.76 -1.60
N VAL A 11 20.93 2.73 -0.78
CA VAL A 11 20.10 2.53 0.42
C VAL A 11 20.39 3.66 1.40
N ALA A 12 19.48 4.63 1.50
CA ALA A 12 19.60 5.78 2.38
C ALA A 12 19.17 5.44 3.81
N ASP A 13 18.14 4.59 3.95
CA ASP A 13 17.66 4.12 5.25
C ASP A 13 16.99 2.75 5.10
N LYS A 14 16.95 1.98 6.19
CA LYS A 14 16.37 0.65 6.27
C LYS A 14 15.94 0.35 7.70
N LYS A 15 14.68 -0.03 7.89
CA LYS A 15 14.11 -0.34 9.21
C LYS A 15 13.15 -1.52 9.15
N ALA A 16 13.27 -2.45 10.08
CA ALA A 16 12.21 -3.43 10.34
C ALA A 16 11.01 -2.67 10.95
N VAL A 17 9.88 -2.66 10.26
CA VAL A 17 8.66 -1.96 10.69
C VAL A 17 7.61 -2.91 11.28
N SER A 18 7.78 -4.21 11.05
CA SER A 18 7.14 -5.31 11.75
C SER A 18 8.06 -6.54 11.70
N PRO A 19 7.75 -7.66 12.39
CA PRO A 19 8.52 -8.90 12.26
C PRO A 19 8.58 -9.45 10.82
N LEU A 20 7.60 -9.10 9.99
CA LEU A 20 7.48 -9.61 8.62
C LEU A 20 7.89 -8.59 7.54
N VAL A 21 7.99 -7.30 7.88
CA VAL A 21 8.13 -6.23 6.89
C VAL A 21 9.31 -5.32 7.19
N THR A 22 10.13 -5.08 6.17
CA THR A 22 11.19 -4.08 6.18
C THR A 22 10.79 -2.91 5.30
N TRP A 23 10.89 -1.71 5.86
CA TRP A 23 10.83 -0.46 5.12
C TRP A 23 12.22 -0.05 4.64
N LEU A 24 12.30 0.44 3.41
CA LEU A 24 13.54 0.86 2.74
C LEU A 24 13.34 2.25 2.16
N LYS A 25 14.38 3.08 2.24
CA LYS A 25 14.48 4.33 1.49
C LYS A 25 15.66 4.25 0.54
N LEU A 26 15.40 4.38 -0.75
CA LEU A 26 16.40 4.36 -1.81
C LEU A 26 16.56 5.77 -2.37
N LYS A 27 17.73 6.38 -2.18
CA LYS A 27 18.08 7.68 -2.78
C LYS A 27 18.60 7.44 -4.19
N ILE A 28 17.95 8.03 -5.17
CA ILE A 28 18.21 7.84 -6.60
C ILE A 28 19.37 8.73 -7.03
N SER A 29 20.34 8.16 -7.72
CA SER A 29 21.54 8.88 -8.17
C SER A 29 21.25 9.73 -9.40
N GLY A 30 21.72 10.99 -9.39
CA GLY A 30 21.64 11.88 -10.54
C GLY A 30 20.24 12.40 -10.88
N VAL A 31 19.30 12.29 -9.93
CA VAL A 31 17.91 12.72 -10.09
C VAL A 31 17.56 13.63 -8.92
N GLU A 32 17.02 14.82 -9.20
CA GLU A 32 16.47 15.73 -8.18
C GLU A 32 15.04 15.33 -7.78
N GLU A 33 14.24 14.88 -8.75
CA GLU A 33 12.87 14.43 -8.55
C GLU A 33 12.55 13.17 -9.36
N PHE A 34 11.98 12.18 -8.68
CA PHE A 34 11.47 10.98 -9.31
C PHE A 34 9.95 11.05 -9.40
N ASP A 35 9.45 11.28 -10.60
CA ASP A 35 8.01 11.34 -10.86
C ASP A 35 7.39 9.94 -10.89
N PHE A 36 6.27 9.77 -10.18
CA PHE A 36 5.47 8.55 -10.18
C PHE A 36 4.03 8.90 -9.82
N ARG A 37 3.08 8.08 -10.27
CA ARG A 37 1.68 8.21 -9.87
C ARG A 37 1.40 7.39 -8.62
N PRO A 38 0.71 7.93 -7.59
CA PRO A 38 0.33 7.18 -6.40
C PRO A 38 -0.32 5.84 -6.74
N GLY A 39 0.31 4.73 -6.32
CA GLY A 39 -0.07 3.36 -6.67
C GLY A 39 0.93 2.60 -7.53
N GLN A 40 1.81 3.30 -8.24
CA GLN A 40 2.86 2.69 -9.04
C GLN A 40 3.92 1.99 -8.19
N PHE A 41 4.68 1.11 -8.84
CA PHE A 41 5.75 0.32 -8.23
C PHE A 41 7.06 0.48 -9.00
N ILE A 42 8.16 0.05 -8.38
CA ILE A 42 9.44 -0.16 -9.07
C ILE A 42 9.74 -1.66 -9.17
N ASN A 43 10.54 -2.04 -10.15
CA ASN A 43 11.12 -3.37 -10.27
C ASN A 43 12.57 -3.30 -9.77
N LEU A 44 12.80 -3.75 -8.54
CA LEU A 44 14.13 -3.79 -7.91
C LEU A 44 14.90 -5.01 -8.41
N GLU A 45 16.16 -4.82 -8.82
CA GLU A 45 17.06 -5.91 -9.21
C GLU A 45 17.55 -6.62 -7.94
N VAL A 46 17.15 -7.89 -7.76
CA VAL A 46 17.41 -8.68 -6.55
C VAL A 46 18.44 -9.80 -6.76
N GLY A 47 19.09 -9.82 -7.92
CA GLY A 47 20.19 -10.72 -8.28
C GLY A 47 20.25 -10.97 -9.79
N ASP A 48 21.43 -10.84 -10.40
CA ASP A 48 21.75 -11.20 -11.80
C ASP A 48 20.62 -11.02 -12.83
N GLY A 49 20.05 -9.81 -12.93
CA GLY A 49 18.96 -9.50 -13.89
C GLY A 49 17.57 -10.01 -13.50
N ILE A 50 17.41 -10.57 -12.31
CA ILE A 50 16.12 -10.95 -11.71
C ILE A 50 15.55 -9.73 -10.99
N TYR A 51 14.30 -9.40 -11.32
CA TYR A 51 13.60 -8.28 -10.72
C TYR A 51 12.43 -8.72 -9.83
N ARG A 52 12.13 -7.91 -8.81
CA ARG A 52 10.92 -8.02 -8.00
C ARG A 52 10.22 -6.68 -7.87
N SER A 53 8.89 -6.72 -7.93
CA SER A 53 8.07 -5.52 -7.91
C SER A 53 7.76 -5.10 -6.47
N TYR A 54 7.98 -3.82 -6.16
CA TYR A 54 7.67 -3.23 -4.86
C TYR A 54 6.94 -1.90 -5.06
N SER A 55 5.72 -1.79 -4.54
CA SER A 55 4.93 -0.56 -4.61
C SER A 55 5.62 0.57 -3.88
N ILE A 56 5.60 1.76 -4.49
CA ILE A 56 6.13 2.98 -3.91
C ILE A 56 5.20 3.42 -2.79
N CYS A 57 5.74 3.63 -1.59
CA CYS A 57 5.00 4.03 -0.40
C CYS A 57 5.43 5.38 0.16
N ASN A 58 6.04 6.24 -0.65
CA ASN A 58 6.30 7.63 -0.28
C ASN A 58 4.99 8.29 0.14
N GLU A 59 5.05 9.20 1.11
CA GLU A 59 3.88 9.99 1.50
C GLU A 59 3.56 11.10 0.51
N ALA A 60 4.61 11.75 -0.02
CA ALA A 60 4.50 12.76 -1.06
C ALA A 60 5.17 12.27 -2.34
N VAL A 61 4.60 12.65 -3.48
CA VAL A 61 5.23 12.48 -4.80
C VAL A 61 6.37 13.50 -4.94
N GLY A 62 7.44 13.09 -5.62
CA GLY A 62 8.60 13.93 -5.86
C GLY A 62 9.77 13.67 -4.91
N GLY A 63 10.83 14.45 -5.11
CA GLY A 63 12.12 14.28 -4.43
C GLY A 63 12.99 13.15 -5.00
N PRO A 64 14.26 13.06 -4.57
CA PRO A 64 15.27 12.20 -5.19
C PRO A 64 15.26 10.78 -4.59
N PHE A 65 14.11 10.26 -4.16
CA PHE A 65 14.04 8.97 -3.47
C PHE A 65 12.71 8.24 -3.64
N VAL A 66 12.76 6.92 -3.47
CA VAL A 66 11.58 6.06 -3.32
C VAL A 66 11.66 5.29 -2.01
N GLU A 67 10.50 5.10 -1.41
CA GLU A 67 10.28 4.36 -0.17
C GLU A 67 9.46 3.11 -0.49
N LEU A 68 9.85 1.97 0.09
CA LEU A 68 9.26 0.67 -0.17
C LEU A 68 8.94 -0.04 1.15
N ALA A 69 7.89 -0.86 1.16
CA ALA A 69 7.63 -1.82 2.23
C ALA A 69 7.66 -3.24 1.65
N ALA A 70 8.63 -4.04 2.10
CA ALA A 70 8.90 -5.37 1.55
C ALA A 70 8.73 -6.45 2.61
N ILE A 71 8.11 -7.57 2.22
CA ILE A 71 8.04 -8.76 3.07
C ILE A 71 9.42 -9.40 3.14
N THR A 72 9.97 -9.51 4.34
CA THR A 72 11.32 -10.03 4.61
C THR A 72 11.36 -11.13 5.67
N GLY A 73 10.28 -11.33 6.42
CA GLY A 73 10.16 -12.41 7.42
C GLY A 73 9.85 -13.79 6.84
N ARG A 74 9.91 -13.95 5.51
CA ARG A 74 9.70 -15.22 4.80
C ARG A 74 10.84 -15.45 3.81
N PRO A 75 11.28 -16.69 3.59
CA PRO A 75 12.34 -16.98 2.63
C PRO A 75 11.89 -16.62 1.21
N GLY A 76 12.81 -16.06 0.43
CA GLY A 76 12.58 -15.69 -0.96
C GLY A 76 13.73 -14.82 -1.47
N LEU A 77 13.99 -14.85 -2.77
CA LEU A 77 15.14 -14.12 -3.33
C LEU A 77 15.11 -12.62 -2.99
N GLY A 78 13.95 -11.97 -3.16
CA GLY A 78 13.79 -10.56 -2.81
C GLY A 78 13.89 -10.29 -1.31
N ALA A 79 13.36 -11.18 -0.47
CA ALA A 79 13.46 -11.06 0.99
C ALA A 79 14.93 -11.19 1.46
N ASN A 80 15.65 -12.18 0.95
CA ASN A 80 17.06 -12.41 1.25
C ASN A 80 17.91 -11.22 0.79
N PHE A 81 17.73 -10.77 -0.45
CA PHE A 81 18.39 -9.59 -1.00
C PHE A 81 18.18 -8.36 -0.10
N ILE A 82 16.92 -8.07 0.25
CA ILE A 82 16.60 -6.93 1.11
C ILE A 82 17.20 -7.09 2.50
N ASN A 83 17.18 -8.28 3.09
CA ASN A 83 17.79 -8.54 4.39
C ASN A 83 19.31 -8.30 4.37
N GLU A 84 19.98 -8.63 3.28
CA GLU A 84 21.43 -8.44 3.11
C GLU A 84 21.84 -7.00 2.75
N LEU A 85 20.93 -6.19 2.17
CA LEU A 85 21.19 -4.79 1.87
C LEU A 85 21.61 -4.00 3.12
N LYS A 86 22.73 -3.26 3.01
CA LYS A 86 23.22 -2.35 4.04
C LYS A 86 23.01 -0.90 3.61
N ILE A 87 22.83 0.00 4.57
CA ILE A 87 22.84 1.45 4.31
C ILE A 87 24.13 1.81 3.55
N GLY A 88 23.99 2.63 2.50
CA GLY A 88 25.06 3.00 1.57
C GLY A 88 25.27 2.04 0.39
N SER A 89 24.68 0.84 0.41
CA SER A 89 24.80 -0.12 -0.70
C SER A 89 24.08 0.40 -1.95
N SER A 90 24.65 0.10 -3.12
CA SER A 90 24.01 0.39 -4.41
C SER A 90 22.92 -0.63 -4.72
N ALA A 91 21.81 -0.18 -5.30
CA ALA A 91 20.71 -1.01 -5.77
C ALA A 91 20.20 -0.47 -7.12
N GLY A 92 20.01 -1.36 -8.09
CA GLY A 92 19.44 -1.04 -9.39
C GLY A 92 17.94 -1.29 -9.42
N PHE A 93 17.17 -0.45 -10.12
CA PHE A 93 15.75 -0.72 -10.36
C PHE A 93 15.28 -0.18 -11.71
N ILE A 94 14.12 -0.64 -12.16
CA ILE A 94 13.41 -0.16 -13.34
C ILE A 94 12.06 0.43 -12.90
N GLY A 95 11.74 1.66 -13.29
CA GLY A 95 10.48 2.28 -12.90
C GLY A 95 10.35 3.77 -13.25
N PRO A 96 9.23 4.41 -12.86
CA PRO A 96 8.06 3.77 -12.23
C PRO A 96 7.33 2.83 -13.21
N SER A 97 6.52 1.92 -12.69
CA SER A 97 5.75 0.92 -13.44
C SER A 97 4.37 0.71 -12.84
N GLY A 98 3.48 0.10 -13.61
CA GLY A 98 2.11 -0.20 -13.18
C GLY A 98 1.07 0.81 -13.67
N ARG A 99 -0.18 0.33 -13.75
CA ARG A 99 -1.37 1.11 -14.15
C ARG A 99 -2.37 1.29 -13.02
N TYR A 100 -2.17 0.61 -11.89
CA TYR A 100 -2.91 0.83 -10.67
C TYR A 100 -2.44 2.12 -10.03
N SER A 101 -3.15 3.21 -10.33
CA SER A 101 -2.90 4.50 -9.73
C SER A 101 -4.18 5.12 -9.21
N TYR A 102 -4.06 6.01 -8.23
CA TYR A 102 -5.18 6.83 -7.81
C TYR A 102 -5.70 7.61 -9.01
N ARG A 103 -7.01 7.53 -9.21
CA ARG A 103 -7.70 8.28 -10.25
C ARG A 103 -8.37 9.47 -9.58
N LYS A 104 -8.54 10.56 -10.34
CA LYS A 104 -9.43 11.63 -9.90
C LYS A 104 -10.78 11.00 -9.53
N PRO A 105 -11.26 11.15 -8.29
CA PRO A 105 -12.48 10.53 -7.82
C PRO A 105 -13.66 10.92 -8.70
N ALA A 106 -14.42 9.92 -9.12
CA ALA A 106 -15.72 10.16 -9.75
C ALA A 106 -16.82 10.29 -8.70
N ARG A 107 -16.51 9.94 -7.45
CA ARG A 107 -17.45 9.72 -6.36
C ARG A 107 -16.97 10.38 -5.07
N LYS A 108 -17.92 10.58 -4.15
CA LYS A 108 -17.72 11.36 -2.92
C LYS A 108 -17.00 10.58 -1.82
N ASN A 109 -17.06 9.25 -1.84
CA ASN A 109 -16.43 8.41 -0.84
C ASN A 109 -15.31 7.58 -1.47
N VAL A 110 -14.23 7.38 -0.74
CA VAL A 110 -13.14 6.49 -1.14
C VAL A 110 -12.85 5.51 -0.02
N VAL A 111 -12.91 4.21 -0.33
CA VAL A 111 -12.61 3.14 0.63
C VAL A 111 -11.42 2.34 0.14
N PHE A 112 -10.34 2.37 0.91
CA PHE A 112 -9.13 1.59 0.69
C PHE A 112 -9.17 0.33 1.55
N VAL A 113 -9.02 -0.85 0.94
CA VAL A 113 -8.94 -2.13 1.65
C VAL A 113 -7.61 -2.80 1.33
N ALA A 114 -6.75 -2.92 2.34
CA ALA A 114 -5.41 -3.47 2.19
C ALA A 114 -5.23 -4.71 3.06
N THR A 115 -4.37 -5.64 2.61
CA THR A 115 -3.79 -6.65 3.51
C THR A 115 -2.28 -6.71 3.35
N SER A 116 -1.54 -6.84 4.46
CA SER A 116 -0.08 -6.90 4.47
C SER A 116 0.56 -5.71 3.70
N THR A 117 1.62 -5.93 2.91
CA THR A 117 2.27 -4.87 2.12
C THR A 117 1.40 -4.26 1.02
N GLY A 118 0.17 -4.76 0.79
CA GLY A 118 -0.83 -4.08 -0.06
C GLY A 118 -1.22 -2.68 0.42
N ILE A 119 -0.85 -2.29 1.64
CA ILE A 119 -0.98 -0.91 2.13
C ILE A 119 0.02 0.06 1.51
N ALA A 120 1.17 -0.42 1.02
CA ALA A 120 2.24 0.39 0.45
C ALA A 120 1.76 1.37 -0.63
N PRO A 121 1.05 0.93 -1.69
CA PRO A 121 0.56 1.86 -2.72
C PRO A 121 -0.45 2.86 -2.16
N PHE A 122 -1.15 2.56 -1.05
CA PHE A 122 -2.18 3.44 -0.50
C PHE A 122 -1.63 4.62 0.27
N ILE A 123 -0.38 4.58 0.76
CA ILE A 123 0.20 5.73 1.46
C ILE A 123 0.16 7.01 0.60
N PRO A 124 0.68 7.02 -0.64
CA PRO A 124 0.56 8.19 -1.50
C PRO A 124 -0.88 8.40 -2.02
N MET A 125 -1.69 7.35 -2.20
CA MET A 125 -3.09 7.52 -2.65
C MET A 125 -3.95 8.20 -1.57
N LEU A 126 -3.73 7.87 -0.30
CA LEU A 126 -4.39 8.49 0.85
C LEU A 126 -4.03 9.97 0.91
N ALA A 127 -2.76 10.32 0.82
CA ALA A 127 -2.33 11.72 0.78
C ALA A 127 -3.06 12.50 -0.32
N GLN A 128 -3.10 11.96 -1.54
CA GLN A 128 -3.79 12.59 -2.66
C GLN A 128 -5.33 12.67 -2.47
N ALA A 129 -5.96 11.63 -1.94
CA ALA A 129 -7.40 11.61 -1.67
C ALA A 129 -7.82 12.61 -0.58
N LEU A 130 -6.96 12.80 0.42
CA LEU A 130 -7.22 13.71 1.51
C LEU A 130 -7.13 15.18 1.09
N GLU A 131 -6.33 15.50 0.07
CA GLU A 131 -6.24 16.82 -0.55
C GLU A 131 -7.40 17.14 -1.52
N ASP A 132 -8.06 16.11 -2.07
CA ASP A 132 -9.13 16.31 -3.06
C ASP A 132 -10.42 16.83 -2.40
N THR A 133 -10.84 18.05 -2.76
CA THR A 133 -12.03 18.72 -2.21
C THR A 133 -13.36 18.13 -2.69
N SER A 134 -13.36 17.30 -3.73
CA SER A 134 -14.55 16.57 -4.19
C SER A 134 -14.84 15.30 -3.38
N VAL A 135 -13.90 14.86 -2.56
CA VAL A 135 -14.03 13.70 -1.67
C VAL A 135 -14.49 14.14 -0.29
N GLU A 136 -15.63 13.61 0.13
CA GLU A 136 -16.28 13.86 1.43
C GLU A 136 -15.81 12.90 2.52
N SER A 137 -15.42 11.67 2.18
CA SER A 137 -14.89 10.70 3.15
C SER A 137 -13.81 9.77 2.57
N VAL A 138 -12.79 9.48 3.37
CA VAL A 138 -11.72 8.55 3.03
C VAL A 138 -11.56 7.53 4.17
N THR A 139 -11.82 6.26 3.87
CA THR A 139 -11.71 5.19 4.86
C THR A 139 -10.62 4.20 4.47
N LEU A 140 -9.75 3.87 5.42
CA LEU A 140 -8.79 2.75 5.30
C LEU A 140 -9.25 1.56 6.14
N VAL A 141 -9.34 0.39 5.54
CA VAL A 141 -9.52 -0.91 6.22
C VAL A 141 -8.27 -1.75 5.98
N PHE A 142 -7.45 -1.92 7.02
CA PHE A 142 -6.16 -2.60 6.93
C PHE A 142 -6.15 -3.94 7.67
N GLY A 143 -5.90 -5.02 6.94
CA GLY A 143 -5.87 -6.38 7.48
C GLY A 143 -4.46 -6.91 7.69
N VAL A 144 -4.18 -7.35 8.91
CA VAL A 144 -2.98 -8.14 9.23
C VAL A 144 -3.37 -9.34 10.11
N ARG A 145 -2.40 -10.19 10.45
CA ARG A 145 -2.67 -11.35 11.29
C ARG A 145 -2.71 -10.92 12.75
N ASP A 146 -1.58 -10.43 13.26
CA ASP A 146 -1.41 -10.11 14.66
C ASP A 146 -1.08 -8.62 14.86
N GLN A 147 -1.22 -8.10 16.08
CA GLN A 147 -1.00 -6.67 16.33
C GLN A 147 0.44 -6.22 16.03
N GLU A 148 1.43 -7.11 16.22
CA GLU A 148 2.84 -6.84 15.89
C GLU A 148 3.10 -6.72 14.38
N ASP A 149 2.18 -7.21 13.54
CA ASP A 149 2.28 -7.09 12.09
C ASP A 149 1.82 -5.73 11.57
N VAL A 150 1.20 -4.90 12.43
CA VAL A 150 0.73 -3.57 12.03
C VAL A 150 1.94 -2.65 11.87
N PHE A 151 2.01 -1.96 10.73
CA PHE A 151 3.01 -0.94 10.45
C PHE A 151 2.37 0.30 9.81
N PHE A 152 3.13 1.40 9.75
CA PHE A 152 2.68 2.72 9.29
C PHE A 152 1.59 3.41 10.14
N GLU A 153 1.30 2.93 11.36
CA GLU A 153 0.30 3.56 12.24
C GLU A 153 0.55 5.06 12.47
N GLU A 154 1.81 5.47 12.61
CA GLU A 154 2.18 6.87 12.77
C GLU A 154 1.76 7.74 11.57
N LYS A 155 1.75 7.17 10.35
CA LYS A 155 1.22 7.87 9.16
C LYS A 155 -0.30 7.99 9.23
N PHE A 156 -1.00 6.96 9.69
CA PHE A 156 -2.46 7.00 9.84
C PHE A 156 -2.88 8.03 10.90
N LYS A 157 -2.17 8.08 12.03
CA LYS A 157 -2.39 9.10 13.07
C LYS A 157 -2.19 10.51 12.52
N LYS A 158 -1.11 10.74 11.77
CA LYS A 158 -0.87 12.03 11.10
C LYS A 158 -2.00 12.40 10.15
N PHE A 159 -2.46 11.47 9.31
CA PHE A 159 -3.61 11.73 8.42
C PHE A 159 -4.90 12.04 9.20
N LEU A 160 -5.14 11.36 10.32
CA LEU A 160 -6.30 11.59 11.17
C LEU A 160 -6.26 12.97 11.83
N GLU A 161 -5.08 13.41 12.31
CA GLU A 161 -4.87 14.73 12.91
C GLU A 161 -5.04 15.87 11.90
N THR A 162 -4.69 15.62 10.64
CA THR A 162 -4.67 16.65 9.58
C THR A 162 -5.92 16.68 8.71
N SER A 163 -6.78 15.66 8.80
CA SER A 163 -7.95 15.56 7.94
C SER A 163 -9.17 14.97 8.66
N PRO A 164 -10.23 15.76 8.92
CA PRO A 164 -11.41 15.28 9.62
C PRO A 164 -12.25 14.28 8.79
N LYS A 165 -11.99 14.18 7.49
CA LYS A 165 -12.66 13.21 6.59
C LYS A 165 -11.97 11.85 6.54
N PHE A 166 -10.84 11.67 7.23
CA PHE A 166 -10.13 10.40 7.28
C PHE A 166 -10.62 9.53 8.43
N SER A 167 -10.72 8.23 8.17
CA SER A 167 -10.91 7.21 9.20
C SER A 167 -10.10 5.97 8.84
N TYR A 168 -9.59 5.26 9.83
CA TYR A 168 -8.91 3.99 9.59
C TYR A 168 -9.36 2.93 10.59
N PHE A 169 -9.33 1.68 10.13
CA PHE A 169 -9.70 0.51 10.89
C PHE A 169 -8.70 -0.62 10.62
N ILE A 170 -8.29 -1.33 11.65
CA ILE A 170 -7.33 -2.43 11.56
C ILE A 170 -8.06 -3.71 11.96
N CYS A 171 -8.12 -4.68 11.04
CA CYS A 171 -8.79 -5.96 11.26
C CYS A 171 -7.72 -7.06 11.45
N LEU A 172 -7.64 -7.61 12.67
CA LEU A 172 -6.64 -8.58 13.14
C LEU A 172 -7.19 -10.01 13.05
N SER A 173 -6.73 -10.77 12.06
CA SER A 173 -7.28 -12.11 11.78
C SER A 173 -6.78 -13.23 12.73
N GLY A 174 -5.71 -13.00 13.48
CA GLY A 174 -5.17 -13.92 14.49
C GLY A 174 -5.77 -13.73 15.89
N VAL A 175 -6.50 -12.63 16.12
CA VAL A 175 -7.11 -12.29 17.40
C VAL A 175 -8.58 -12.73 17.42
N THR A 176 -9.03 -13.27 18.56
CA THR A 176 -10.44 -13.58 18.83
C THR A 176 -10.96 -12.69 19.97
N GLY A 177 -12.28 -12.44 19.99
CA GLY A 177 -12.94 -11.67 21.05
C GLY A 177 -13.29 -10.22 20.67
N GLY A 178 -13.77 -9.46 21.65
CA GLY A 178 -14.28 -8.10 21.46
C GLY A 178 -13.18 -7.05 21.47
N LEU A 179 -12.66 -6.72 20.28
CA LEU A 179 -11.89 -5.49 20.08
C LEU A 179 -12.85 -4.30 19.90
N LYS A 180 -12.35 -3.08 20.14
CA LYS A 180 -13.09 -1.84 19.93
C LYS A 180 -12.44 -1.04 18.80
N PRO A 181 -13.23 -0.30 18.00
CA PRO A 181 -12.70 0.60 16.99
C PRO A 181 -11.57 1.51 17.55
N PRO A 182 -10.50 1.73 16.77
CA PRO A 182 -10.33 1.35 15.36
C PRO A 182 -9.90 -0.10 15.13
N LEU A 183 -9.79 -0.94 16.17
CA LEU A 183 -9.38 -2.35 16.03
C LEU A 183 -10.59 -3.29 15.94
N PHE A 184 -10.52 -4.26 15.05
CA PHE A 184 -11.50 -5.35 14.92
C PHE A 184 -10.79 -6.70 14.96
N ALA A 185 -11.44 -7.70 15.57
CA ALA A 185 -11.06 -9.08 15.36
C ALA A 185 -11.59 -9.55 13.99
N ASN A 186 -10.98 -10.61 13.44
CA ASN A 186 -11.27 -11.20 12.12
C ASN A 186 -10.60 -10.48 10.92
N ARG A 187 -10.89 -11.00 9.73
CA ARG A 187 -10.40 -10.48 8.44
C ARG A 187 -11.13 -9.18 8.08
N VAL A 188 -10.57 -8.44 7.13
CA VAL A 188 -11.17 -7.21 6.58
C VAL A 188 -12.61 -7.39 6.08
N THR A 189 -12.97 -8.59 5.63
CA THR A 189 -14.33 -8.93 5.17
C THR A 189 -15.39 -8.85 6.27
N PHE A 190 -14.99 -8.91 7.55
CA PHE A 190 -15.91 -8.78 8.67
C PHE A 190 -16.38 -7.34 8.86
N CYS A 191 -15.43 -6.39 8.78
CA CYS A 191 -15.63 -4.97 9.01
C CYS A 191 -16.03 -4.21 7.72
N LEU A 192 -15.70 -4.75 6.53
CA LEU A 192 -15.97 -4.11 5.24
C LEU A 192 -17.45 -3.71 5.01
N PRO A 193 -18.47 -4.56 5.32
CA PRO A 193 -19.87 -4.23 5.06
C PRO A 193 -20.33 -2.87 5.64
N ASP A 194 -19.77 -2.45 6.77
CA ASP A 194 -20.08 -1.16 7.43
C ASP A 194 -19.68 0.05 6.58
N PHE A 195 -18.81 -0.15 5.58
CA PHE A 195 -18.29 0.90 4.70
C PHE A 195 -18.79 0.76 3.25
N VAL A 196 -19.66 -0.22 2.95
CA VAL A 196 -20.22 -0.40 1.61
C VAL A 196 -21.47 0.45 1.45
N LYS A 197 -21.35 1.55 0.69
CA LYS A 197 -22.44 2.51 0.42
C LYS A 197 -22.31 3.13 -0.96
N GLU A 198 -23.40 3.74 -1.44
CA GLU A 198 -23.45 4.47 -2.70
C GLU A 198 -22.38 5.56 -2.83
N HIS A 199 -22.09 5.93 -4.06
CA HIS A 199 -21.11 6.96 -4.40
C HIS A 199 -19.74 6.67 -3.77
N THR A 200 -19.26 5.43 -3.89
CA THR A 200 -17.97 5.00 -3.35
C THR A 200 -17.04 4.42 -4.41
N ASP A 201 -15.80 4.93 -4.46
CA ASP A 201 -14.68 4.31 -5.17
C ASP A 201 -13.93 3.38 -4.20
N PHE A 202 -13.93 2.08 -4.47
CA PHE A 202 -13.23 1.06 -3.67
C PHE A 202 -11.88 0.72 -4.30
N TYR A 203 -10.81 0.80 -3.52
CA TYR A 203 -9.46 0.40 -3.90
C TYR A 203 -9.04 -0.80 -3.06
N LEU A 204 -8.78 -1.95 -3.69
CA LEU A 204 -8.44 -3.20 -3.02
C LEU A 204 -7.01 -3.64 -3.39
N CYS A 205 -6.13 -3.80 -2.41
CA CYS A 205 -4.76 -4.24 -2.68
C CYS A 205 -4.26 -5.27 -1.65
N GLY A 206 -3.75 -6.40 -2.13
CA GLY A 206 -3.24 -7.46 -1.27
C GLY A 206 -3.44 -8.85 -1.86
N ASN A 207 -3.73 -9.82 -1.00
CA ASN A 207 -3.92 -11.21 -1.42
C ASN A 207 -5.15 -11.35 -2.34
N THR A 208 -5.01 -12.08 -3.45
CA THR A 208 -6.08 -12.34 -4.43
C THR A 208 -7.36 -12.89 -3.80
N ALA A 209 -7.26 -13.76 -2.79
CA ALA A 209 -8.44 -14.28 -2.08
C ALA A 209 -9.18 -13.15 -1.33
N MET A 210 -8.46 -12.24 -0.68
CA MET A 210 -9.07 -11.07 -0.04
C MET A 210 -9.74 -10.17 -1.07
N ILE A 211 -9.05 -9.88 -2.19
CA ILE A 211 -9.61 -9.03 -3.25
C ILE A 211 -10.92 -9.62 -3.79
N ARG A 212 -10.95 -10.92 -4.07
CA ARG A 212 -12.16 -11.62 -4.51
C ARG A 212 -13.27 -11.51 -3.47
N ASP A 213 -13.00 -11.90 -2.23
CA ASP A 213 -14.03 -11.95 -1.18
C ASP A 213 -14.60 -10.54 -0.89
N CYS A 214 -13.75 -9.50 -0.87
CA CYS A 214 -14.19 -8.11 -0.72
C CYS A 214 -14.99 -7.62 -1.93
N SER A 215 -14.56 -7.97 -3.15
CA SER A 215 -15.30 -7.61 -4.37
C SER A 215 -16.68 -8.26 -4.39
N ASP A 216 -16.78 -9.52 -3.96
CA ASP A 216 -18.06 -10.23 -3.86
C ASP A 216 -18.99 -9.55 -2.84
N ILE A 217 -18.49 -9.11 -1.69
CA ILE A 217 -19.26 -8.37 -0.68
C ILE A 217 -19.81 -7.06 -1.28
N ILE A 218 -18.95 -6.28 -1.95
CA ILE A 218 -19.33 -4.99 -2.54
C ILE A 218 -20.38 -5.19 -3.64
N ASN A 219 -20.17 -6.14 -4.56
CA ASN A 219 -21.12 -6.41 -5.65
C ASN A 219 -22.47 -6.93 -5.14
N LYS A 220 -22.48 -7.74 -4.07
CA LYS A 220 -23.72 -8.26 -3.47
C LYS A 220 -24.52 -7.23 -2.70
N ALA A 221 -23.95 -6.08 -2.37
CA ALA A 221 -24.67 -4.99 -1.72
C ALA A 221 -25.71 -4.32 -2.63
N GLY A 222 -25.66 -4.57 -3.96
CA GLY A 222 -26.64 -4.05 -4.90
C GLY A 222 -26.57 -2.53 -5.12
N LEU A 223 -25.39 -1.95 -4.94
CA LEU A 223 -25.14 -0.53 -5.18
C LEU A 223 -25.26 -0.20 -6.68
N GLU A 224 -25.81 0.97 -7.01
CA GLU A 224 -25.94 1.45 -8.38
C GLU A 224 -24.72 2.28 -8.84
N ASP A 225 -24.13 3.07 -7.94
CA ASP A 225 -23.02 3.96 -8.24
C ASP A 225 -21.77 3.68 -7.40
N PHE A 226 -20.94 2.75 -7.89
CA PHE A 226 -19.65 2.44 -7.30
C PHE A 226 -18.63 2.01 -8.37
N ALA A 227 -17.35 1.98 -7.99
CA ALA A 227 -16.32 1.29 -8.77
C ALA A 227 -15.37 0.53 -7.86
N ILE A 228 -14.81 -0.56 -8.38
CA ILE A 228 -13.78 -1.36 -7.71
C ILE A 228 -12.51 -1.31 -8.56
N TYR A 229 -11.41 -0.91 -7.93
CA TYR A 229 -10.06 -0.93 -8.48
C TYR A 229 -9.23 -1.93 -7.68
N THR A 230 -8.50 -2.81 -8.35
CA THR A 230 -7.77 -3.88 -7.68
C THR A 230 -6.34 -4.00 -8.16
N GLU A 231 -5.41 -4.29 -7.25
CA GLU A 231 -4.06 -4.73 -7.58
C GLU A 231 -3.68 -5.91 -6.69
N ALA A 232 -3.40 -7.05 -7.30
CA ALA A 232 -3.07 -8.27 -6.59
C ALA A 232 -1.57 -8.35 -6.33
N PHE A 233 -1.22 -8.68 -5.09
CA PHE A 233 0.15 -9.03 -4.73
C PHE A 233 0.22 -10.53 -4.42
N ASN A 234 1.11 -11.25 -5.11
CA ASN A 234 1.37 -12.65 -4.84
C ASN A 234 2.66 -12.77 -4.01
N PRO A 235 2.58 -13.09 -2.70
CA PRO A 235 3.76 -13.22 -1.84
C PRO A 235 4.65 -14.42 -2.18
N ASN A 236 4.22 -15.30 -3.08
CA ASN A 236 4.94 -16.52 -3.46
C ASN A 236 5.77 -16.37 -4.76
N LEU A 237 5.82 -15.17 -5.35
CA LEU A 237 6.62 -14.87 -6.55
C LEU A 237 7.85 -14.04 -6.18
#